data_AF-A0A0G3V0F7-F1
#
_entry.id   AF-A0A0G3V0F7-F1
#
_cell.length_a   1.000
_cell.length_b   1.000
_cell.length_c   1.000
_cell.angle_alpha   90.00
_cell.angle_beta   90.00
_cell.angle_gamma   90.00
#
_symmetry.space_group_name_H-M   'P 1'
#
loop_
_entity.id
_entity.type
_entity.pdbx_description
1 polymer ?
#
loop_
_entity_poly.entity_id
_entity_poly.type
_entity_poly.pdbx_seq_one_letter_code
_entity_poly.pdbx_strand_id
1 'polypeptide(L)'
;MNNSKITEFDLESLRGSRRNFMLRAGLIAGGATAAAIGIGTSSASAQGSSADVPTKPAAFGAASVIVDASPVFRLWDTREDGYGALGAGGIRNVFTPYSDADGISGVIVNVTITGTVGSGYLVVYAKGPIPETSTINWSASNQTIANSTTLFLQGGPSDYNIDVYCGGSGRTEFIIDEVAYLQGI
;
A
#
# COMPACT_ATOMS: atom_id res chain seq x y z
N MET A 1 -14.03 28.14 48.96
CA MET A 1 -12.61 28.20 49.37
C MET A 1 -12.28 26.95 50.16
N ASN A 2 -11.25 26.23 49.69
CA ASN A 2 -10.41 25.24 50.36
C ASN A 2 -11.01 23.94 50.96
N ASN A 3 -10.63 22.85 50.28
CA ASN A 3 -9.83 21.71 50.78
C ASN A 3 -10.08 21.21 52.20
N SER A 4 -10.38 19.91 52.33
CA SER A 4 -9.38 18.93 52.80
C SER A 4 -9.84 17.45 52.79
N LYS A 5 -8.93 16.59 52.30
CA LYS A 5 -8.55 15.23 52.75
C LYS A 5 -9.51 14.03 52.61
N ILE A 6 -9.12 13.12 51.71
CA ILE A 6 -9.07 11.64 51.90
C ILE A 6 -7.81 11.16 51.12
N THR A 7 -6.60 11.19 51.70
CA THR A 7 -5.83 10.09 52.33
C THR A 7 -5.32 8.99 51.37
N GLU A 8 -4.09 9.23 50.86
CA GLU A 8 -2.92 8.33 50.91
C GLU A 8 -3.06 6.88 50.41
N PHE A 9 -2.76 6.67 49.12
CA PHE A 9 -2.36 5.37 48.58
C PHE A 9 -0.91 5.10 49.00
N ASP A 10 -0.72 4.01 49.73
CA ASP A 10 0.50 3.53 50.36
C ASP A 10 1.68 3.42 49.37
N LEU A 11 2.69 4.28 49.53
CA LEU A 11 3.88 4.38 48.66
C LEU A 11 4.97 3.33 48.99
N GLU A 12 4.65 2.30 49.76
CA GLU A 12 5.60 1.25 50.15
C GLU A 12 5.70 0.08 49.16
N SER A 13 4.85 -0.02 48.12
CA SER A 13 4.97 -1.10 47.10
C SER A 13 6.03 -0.83 46.02
N LEU A 14 6.56 0.39 45.93
CA LEU A 14 7.56 0.78 44.91
C LEU A 14 9.00 0.85 45.45
N ARG A 15 9.21 0.55 46.73
CA ARG A 15 10.54 0.53 47.37
C ARG A 15 11.34 -0.77 47.16
N GLY A 16 10.78 -1.77 46.46
CA GLY A 16 11.38 -3.09 46.30
C GLY A 16 12.26 -3.33 45.06
N SER A 17 12.28 -2.45 44.05
CA SER A 17 13.02 -2.72 42.79
C SER A 17 13.88 -1.55 42.33
N ARG A 18 14.73 -1.05 43.24
CA ARG A 18 15.91 -0.25 42.88
C ARG A 18 17.17 -1.08 43.07
N ARG A 19 17.64 -1.74 42.02
CA ARG A 19 19.07 -2.04 41.86
C ARG A 19 19.50 -1.87 40.40
N ASN A 20 20.11 -0.71 40.18
CA ASN A 20 21.28 -0.45 39.34
C ASN A 20 21.18 -0.72 37.83
N PHE A 21 21.10 0.35 37.04
CA PHE A 21 22.22 0.65 36.14
C PHE A 21 22.30 2.15 35.84
N MET A 22 23.50 2.68 35.94
CA MET A 22 23.85 4.10 35.98
C MET A 22 23.77 4.76 34.62
N LEU A 23 23.24 5.99 34.53
CA LEU A 23 23.65 6.98 33.54
C LEU A 23 23.76 8.35 34.21
N ARG A 24 25.00 8.82 34.39
CA ARG A 24 25.35 10.22 34.63
C ARG A 24 25.97 10.77 33.35
N ALA A 25 25.35 11.78 32.74
CA ALA A 25 26.00 12.94 32.10
C ALA A 25 24.90 13.86 31.57
N GLY A 26 25.02 15.18 31.82
CA GLY A 26 24.01 16.19 31.48
C GLY A 26 24.30 16.97 30.19
N LEU A 27 23.38 17.90 29.91
CA LEU A 27 23.44 19.03 28.95
C LEU A 27 23.39 18.60 27.46
N ILE A 28 22.71 19.23 26.50
CA ILE A 28 22.35 20.65 26.26
C ILE A 28 21.04 20.71 25.43
N ALA A 29 20.21 21.73 25.67
CA ALA A 29 19.14 22.14 24.76
C ALA A 29 19.71 22.72 23.44
N GLY A 30 19.14 22.34 22.29
CA GLY A 30 19.42 23.02 21.02
C GLY A 30 18.82 22.34 19.79
N GLY A 31 17.88 23.02 19.13
CA GLY A 31 17.59 22.90 17.70
C GLY A 31 16.80 21.66 17.25
N ALA A 32 15.53 21.85 16.91
CA ALA A 32 14.80 20.90 16.07
C ALA A 32 15.53 20.76 14.72
N THR A 33 16.09 19.59 14.46
CA THR A 33 16.64 19.21 13.15
C THR A 33 15.75 18.13 12.56
N ALA A 34 15.31 18.34 11.32
CA ALA A 34 14.55 17.37 10.55
C ALA A 34 15.38 16.08 10.40
N ALA A 35 14.84 14.95 10.84
CA ALA A 35 15.46 13.66 10.59
C ALA A 35 15.19 13.26 9.13
N ALA A 36 16.18 13.42 8.27
CA ALA A 36 16.24 12.68 7.01
C ALA A 36 16.35 11.19 7.34
N ILE A 37 15.40 10.38 6.87
CA ILE A 37 15.53 8.92 6.89
C ILE A 37 16.56 8.58 5.81
N GLY A 38 17.82 8.42 6.22
CA GLY A 38 18.88 7.92 5.35
C GLY A 38 18.59 6.47 4.97
N ILE A 39 18.22 6.22 3.71
CA ILE A 39 18.25 4.88 3.13
C ILE A 39 19.71 4.56 2.86
N GLY A 40 20.33 3.79 3.77
CA GLY A 40 21.70 3.35 3.63
C GLY A 40 21.89 2.55 2.35
N THR A 41 22.82 2.98 1.49
CA THR A 41 23.34 2.19 0.38
C THR A 41 24.31 1.15 0.94
N SER A 42 23.80 -0.02 1.33
CA SER A 42 24.67 -1.16 1.63
C SER A 42 25.17 -1.78 0.31
N SER A 43 26.35 -1.36 -0.14
CA SER A 43 27.12 -2.10 -1.15
C SER A 43 27.67 -3.38 -0.50
N ALA A 44 26.91 -4.47 -0.57
CA ALA A 44 27.39 -5.78 -0.17
C ALA A 44 28.34 -6.33 -1.24
N SER A 45 29.63 -6.44 -0.91
CA SER A 45 30.56 -7.29 -1.64
C SER A 45 30.47 -8.70 -1.04
N ALA A 46 30.08 -9.69 -1.85
CA ALA A 46 30.09 -11.10 -1.45
C ALA A 46 30.89 -11.89 -2.49
N GLN A 47 32.09 -12.31 -2.09
CA GLN A 47 32.93 -13.26 -2.79
C GLN A 47 32.64 -14.65 -2.19
N GLY A 48 32.04 -15.57 -2.95
CA GLY A 48 31.89 -16.98 -2.53
C GLY A 48 30.69 -17.71 -3.13
N SER A 49 30.98 -18.67 -4.01
CA SER A 49 30.08 -19.48 -4.85
C SER A 49 29.15 -20.45 -4.09
N SER A 50 27.90 -20.61 -4.54
CA SER A 50 27.27 -21.90 -4.94
C SER A 50 25.74 -21.82 -5.06
N ALA A 51 25.21 -22.56 -6.03
CA ALA A 51 23.81 -22.76 -6.43
C ALA A 51 23.17 -21.64 -7.31
N ASP A 52 22.96 -21.99 -8.57
CA ASP A 52 22.23 -21.26 -9.60
C ASP A 52 20.75 -21.16 -9.21
N VAL A 53 20.42 -20.13 -8.43
CA VAL A 53 19.04 -19.65 -8.27
C VAL A 53 18.69 -18.98 -9.59
N PRO A 54 17.57 -19.32 -10.27
CA PRO A 54 17.12 -18.53 -11.39
C PRO A 54 16.83 -17.11 -10.88
N THR A 55 17.81 -16.23 -11.05
CA THR A 55 17.64 -14.81 -10.76
C THR A 55 16.67 -14.33 -11.82
N LYS A 56 15.40 -14.15 -11.44
CA LYS A 56 14.56 -13.15 -12.11
C LYS A 56 15.47 -11.94 -12.30
N PRO A 57 15.75 -11.47 -13.53
CA PRO A 57 16.45 -10.23 -13.70
C PRO A 57 15.48 -9.14 -13.27
N ALA A 58 15.45 -8.86 -11.98
CA ALA A 58 14.96 -7.59 -11.47
C ALA A 58 16.18 -6.70 -11.50
N ALA A 59 16.42 -6.04 -12.64
CA ALA A 59 16.88 -4.68 -12.53
C ALA A 59 15.85 -4.01 -11.61
N PHE A 60 16.27 -3.61 -10.41
CA PHE A 60 15.50 -2.62 -9.68
C PHE A 60 15.41 -1.45 -10.65
N GLY A 61 14.22 -1.25 -11.23
CA GLY A 61 13.95 -0.09 -12.07
C GLY A 61 14.40 1.16 -11.30
N ALA A 62 14.81 2.19 -12.04
CA ALA A 62 15.27 3.46 -11.49
C ALA A 62 14.53 3.82 -10.19
N ALA A 63 15.28 4.28 -9.19
CA ALA A 63 14.73 4.65 -7.89
C ALA A 63 13.45 5.47 -8.11
N SER A 64 12.41 5.19 -7.33
CA SER A 64 11.14 5.89 -7.45
C SER A 64 10.76 6.49 -6.11
N VAL A 65 10.27 7.72 -6.13
CA VAL A 65 9.68 8.40 -4.98
C VAL A 65 8.18 8.14 -4.98
N ILE A 66 7.62 7.87 -3.79
CA ILE A 66 6.17 7.84 -3.58
C ILE A 66 5.69 9.29 -3.47
N VAL A 67 4.81 9.68 -4.37
CA VAL A 67 4.16 10.99 -4.35
C VAL A 67 2.70 10.81 -3.95
N ASP A 68 2.31 11.46 -2.85
CA ASP A 68 0.94 11.42 -2.33
C ASP A 68 -0.04 12.04 -3.34
N ALA A 69 -1.13 11.35 -3.63
CA ALA A 69 -2.14 11.77 -4.59
C ALA A 69 -3.22 12.64 -3.93
N SER A 70 -2.84 13.58 -3.06
CA SER A 70 -3.80 14.36 -2.26
C SER A 70 -4.46 15.52 -3.04
N PRO A 71 -5.81 15.66 -3.03
CA PRO A 71 -6.77 14.74 -2.41
C PRO A 71 -6.90 13.44 -3.22
N VAL A 72 -7.08 12.32 -2.52
CA VAL A 72 -7.22 10.97 -3.12
C VAL A 72 -8.11 11.00 -4.35
N PHE A 73 -7.59 10.49 -5.46
CA PHE A 73 -8.24 10.56 -6.75
C PHE A 73 -9.03 9.29 -7.06
N ARG A 74 -10.32 9.42 -7.40
CA ARG A 74 -11.17 8.30 -7.82
C ARG A 74 -10.83 7.93 -9.27
N LEU A 75 -10.10 6.84 -9.47
CA LEU A 75 -9.79 6.31 -10.81
C LEU A 75 -11.02 5.68 -11.45
N TRP A 76 -11.78 4.91 -10.67
CA TRP A 76 -12.97 4.23 -11.18
C TRP A 76 -14.00 3.96 -10.09
N ASP A 77 -15.27 3.99 -10.46
CA ASP A 77 -16.40 3.59 -9.62
C ASP A 77 -17.47 2.91 -10.47
N THR A 78 -17.60 1.58 -10.38
CA THR A 78 -18.57 0.85 -11.21
C THR A 78 -20.03 1.14 -10.84
N ARG A 79 -20.26 1.77 -9.69
CA ARG A 79 -21.60 2.17 -9.26
C ARG A 79 -22.12 3.36 -10.06
N GLU A 80 -21.20 4.16 -10.60
CA GLU A 80 -21.50 5.41 -11.31
C GLU A 80 -21.08 5.35 -12.80
N ASP A 81 -20.42 4.27 -13.25
CA ASP A 81 -19.88 4.14 -14.61
C ASP A 81 -20.92 3.74 -15.67
N GLY A 82 -22.12 3.33 -15.25
CA GLY A 82 -23.23 2.89 -16.12
C GLY A 82 -23.08 1.49 -16.70
N TYR A 83 -21.97 0.79 -16.44
CA TYR A 83 -21.75 -0.60 -16.83
C TYR A 83 -22.10 -1.58 -15.70
N GLY A 84 -21.99 -1.14 -14.45
CA GLY A 84 -22.36 -1.90 -13.26
C GLY A 84 -21.40 -3.03 -12.93
N ALA A 85 -21.87 -3.93 -12.06
CA ALA A 85 -21.05 -4.98 -11.46
C ALA A 85 -20.31 -5.84 -12.48
N LEU A 86 -19.01 -6.00 -12.26
CA LEU A 86 -18.16 -6.85 -13.07
C LEU A 86 -18.42 -8.32 -12.73
N GLY A 87 -18.93 -9.07 -13.70
CA GLY A 87 -19.20 -10.51 -13.58
C GLY A 87 -18.01 -11.39 -13.91
N ALA A 88 -18.09 -12.66 -13.51
CA ALA A 88 -17.10 -13.68 -13.78
C ALA A 88 -16.67 -13.74 -15.25
N GLY A 89 -15.36 -13.79 -15.48
CA GLY A 89 -14.75 -13.74 -16.82
C GLY A 89 -14.60 -12.32 -17.39
N GLY A 90 -15.23 -11.33 -16.75
CA GLY A 90 -15.19 -9.94 -17.20
C GLY A 90 -13.85 -9.26 -16.94
N ILE A 91 -13.46 -8.37 -17.85
CA ILE A 91 -12.32 -7.47 -17.70
C ILE A 91 -12.82 -6.02 -17.84
N ARG A 92 -12.33 -5.14 -16.96
CA ARG A 92 -12.51 -3.69 -17.04
C ARG A 92 -11.15 -3.04 -17.23
N ASN A 93 -11.02 -2.21 -18.26
CA ASN A 93 -9.88 -1.33 -18.41
C ASN A 93 -10.17 0.00 -17.69
N VAL A 94 -9.28 0.38 -16.79
CA VAL A 94 -9.35 1.57 -15.95
C VAL A 94 -8.21 2.49 -16.37
N PHE A 95 -8.57 3.63 -16.95
CA PHE A 95 -7.61 4.64 -17.40
C PHE A 95 -7.01 5.38 -16.20
N THR A 96 -5.69 5.56 -16.21
CA THR A 96 -5.03 6.46 -15.26
C THR A 96 -4.93 7.86 -15.87
N PRO A 97 -4.78 8.93 -15.07
CA PRO A 97 -4.65 10.29 -15.59
C PRO A 97 -3.26 10.59 -16.18
N TYR A 98 -2.44 9.57 -16.39
CA TYR A 98 -1.01 9.70 -16.74
C TYR A 98 -0.70 9.51 -18.23
N SER A 99 -1.70 9.66 -19.11
CA SER A 99 -1.58 9.43 -20.55
C SER A 99 -0.46 10.21 -21.23
N ASP A 100 -0.09 11.35 -20.65
CA ASP A 100 0.92 12.29 -21.16
C ASP A 100 2.01 12.61 -20.12
N ALA A 101 2.08 11.84 -19.03
CA ALA A 101 3.00 12.08 -17.92
C ALA A 101 4.24 11.16 -18.01
N ASP A 102 5.42 11.76 -18.15
CA ASP A 102 6.68 11.04 -18.14
C ASP A 102 7.16 10.70 -16.72
N GLY A 103 7.88 9.59 -16.60
CA GLY A 103 8.54 9.18 -15.36
C GLY A 103 7.61 8.60 -14.29
N ILE A 104 6.32 8.44 -14.56
CA ILE A 104 5.44 7.62 -13.71
C ILE A 104 5.82 6.16 -13.89
N SER A 105 6.21 5.49 -12.80
CA SER A 105 6.63 4.08 -12.79
C SER A 105 5.59 3.15 -12.18
N GLY A 106 4.59 3.70 -11.50
CA GLY A 106 3.59 2.90 -10.80
C GLY A 106 2.55 3.73 -10.06
N VAL A 107 1.54 3.03 -9.53
CA VAL A 107 0.48 3.60 -8.72
C VAL A 107 0.24 2.75 -7.49
N ILE A 108 -0.17 3.39 -6.40
CA ILE A 108 -0.65 2.76 -5.19
C ILE A 108 -2.13 3.07 -5.10
N VAL A 109 -2.94 2.01 -5.06
CA VAL A 109 -4.40 2.13 -5.09
C VAL A 109 -5.02 1.41 -3.91
N ASN A 110 -6.18 1.90 -3.48
CA ASN A 110 -7.10 1.17 -2.64
C ASN A 110 -8.25 0.64 -3.52
N VAL A 111 -8.43 -0.68 -3.49
CA VAL A 111 -9.47 -1.39 -4.23
C VAL A 111 -10.55 -1.78 -3.24
N THR A 112 -11.76 -1.26 -3.42
CA THR A 112 -12.92 -1.59 -2.59
C THR A 112 -13.95 -2.32 -3.42
N ILE A 113 -14.30 -3.54 -3.02
CA ILE A 113 -15.43 -4.27 -3.59
C ILE A 113 -16.66 -4.04 -2.74
N THR A 114 -17.85 -4.00 -3.36
CA THR A 114 -19.12 -3.90 -2.66
C THR A 114 -20.24 -4.55 -3.47
N GLY A 115 -21.38 -4.83 -2.83
CA GLY A 115 -22.52 -5.45 -3.51
C GLY A 115 -22.18 -6.80 -4.13
N THR A 116 -21.27 -7.57 -3.52
CA THR A 116 -20.85 -8.87 -4.04
C THR A 116 -22.05 -9.81 -4.21
N VAL A 117 -21.96 -10.70 -5.19
CA VAL A 117 -22.93 -11.78 -5.40
C VAL A 117 -22.19 -13.10 -5.54
N GLY A 118 -22.57 -14.10 -4.75
CA GLY A 118 -21.89 -15.39 -4.70
C GLY A 118 -20.48 -15.27 -4.12
N SER A 119 -19.56 -16.11 -4.61
CA SER A 119 -18.13 -16.06 -4.28
C SER A 119 -17.30 -15.74 -5.51
N GLY A 120 -16.12 -15.14 -5.31
CA GLY A 120 -15.23 -14.78 -6.40
C GLY A 120 -14.05 -13.95 -5.94
N TYR A 121 -13.34 -13.39 -6.91
CA TYR A 121 -12.17 -12.56 -6.66
C TYR A 121 -11.93 -11.55 -7.78
N LEU A 122 -11.23 -10.46 -7.45
CA LEU A 122 -10.68 -9.55 -8.44
C LEU A 122 -9.17 -9.72 -8.53
N VAL A 123 -8.65 -9.64 -9.75
CA VAL A 123 -7.24 -9.44 -10.05
C VAL A 123 -7.11 -8.03 -10.63
N VAL A 124 -6.35 -7.18 -9.95
CA VAL A 124 -6.04 -5.83 -10.40
C VAL A 124 -4.57 -5.81 -10.81
N TYR A 125 -4.31 -5.48 -12.07
CA TYR A 125 -2.98 -5.63 -12.68
C TYR A 125 -2.72 -4.53 -13.70
N ALA A 126 -1.45 -4.22 -13.94
CA ALA A 126 -1.06 -3.38 -15.08
C ALA A 126 -1.17 -4.19 -16.38
N LYS A 127 -1.26 -3.49 -17.52
CA LYS A 127 -1.33 -4.09 -18.86
C LYS A 127 -0.44 -5.34 -19.02
N GLY A 128 -1.03 -6.43 -19.51
CA GLY A 128 -0.31 -7.68 -19.75
C GLY A 128 -1.18 -8.92 -19.58
N PRO A 129 -0.58 -10.12 -19.43
CA PRO A 129 -1.33 -11.32 -19.06
C PRO A 129 -1.90 -11.20 -17.65
N ILE A 130 -3.10 -11.76 -17.43
CA ILE A 130 -3.76 -11.79 -16.11
C ILE A 130 -2.87 -12.58 -15.14
N PRO A 131 -2.47 -12.00 -13.99
CA PRO A 131 -1.74 -12.73 -12.95
C PRO A 131 -2.54 -13.91 -12.39
N GLU A 132 -1.84 -14.98 -12.00
CA GLU A 132 -2.45 -16.16 -11.37
C GLU A 132 -2.96 -15.90 -9.93
N THR A 133 -2.57 -14.77 -9.34
CA THR A 133 -2.93 -14.40 -7.96
C THR A 133 -3.99 -13.31 -7.91
N SER A 134 -4.94 -13.43 -6.98
CA SER A 134 -5.97 -12.43 -6.70
C SER A 134 -5.47 -11.24 -5.89
N THR A 135 -6.01 -10.06 -6.14
CA THR A 135 -5.84 -8.87 -5.28
C THR A 135 -6.81 -8.88 -4.11
N ILE A 136 -8.05 -9.31 -4.31
CA ILE A 136 -9.09 -9.32 -3.27
C ILE A 136 -10.09 -10.45 -3.53
N ASN A 137 -10.50 -11.15 -2.47
CA ASN A 137 -11.41 -12.29 -2.53
C ASN A 137 -12.65 -12.03 -1.69
N TRP A 138 -13.78 -12.61 -2.08
CA TRP A 138 -15.01 -12.64 -1.30
C TRP A 138 -15.64 -14.04 -1.35
N SER A 139 -16.40 -14.38 -0.32
CA SER A 139 -16.98 -15.72 -0.16
C SER A 139 -18.51 -15.74 -0.09
N ALA A 140 -19.14 -14.57 0.04
CA ALA A 140 -20.59 -14.45 0.15
C ALA A 140 -21.11 -13.18 -0.55
N SER A 141 -22.43 -13.14 -0.73
CA SER A 141 -23.11 -11.95 -1.23
C SER A 141 -23.15 -10.82 -0.19
N ASN A 142 -23.28 -9.58 -0.67
CA ASN A 142 -23.42 -8.35 0.12
C ASN A 142 -22.23 -8.04 1.05
N GLN A 143 -21.02 -8.42 0.66
CA GLN A 143 -19.80 -8.02 1.35
C GLN A 143 -19.28 -6.69 0.81
N THR A 144 -18.69 -5.89 1.70
CA THR A 144 -17.88 -4.72 1.36
C THR A 144 -16.50 -4.91 1.98
N ILE A 145 -15.48 -5.02 1.15
CA ILE A 145 -14.11 -5.34 1.56
C ILE A 145 -13.16 -4.44 0.80
N ALA A 146 -12.13 -3.93 1.47
CA ALA A 146 -11.10 -3.11 0.85
C ALA A 146 -9.73 -3.80 0.97
N ASN A 147 -8.89 -3.63 -0.05
CA ASN A 147 -7.48 -4.01 -0.02
C ASN A 147 -6.65 -2.98 -0.78
N SER A 148 -5.45 -2.65 -0.28
CA SER A 148 -4.52 -1.78 -0.98
C SER A 148 -3.49 -2.60 -1.76
N THR A 149 -3.12 -2.13 -2.94
CA THR A 149 -2.12 -2.76 -3.78
C THR A 149 -1.28 -1.74 -4.53
N THR A 150 -0.07 -2.14 -4.91
CA THR A 150 0.87 -1.33 -5.71
C THR A 150 1.04 -1.99 -7.07
N LEU A 151 0.89 -1.21 -8.12
CA LEU A 151 0.99 -1.64 -9.51
C LEU A 151 2.14 -0.90 -10.18
N PHE A 152 3.07 -1.65 -10.78
CA PHE A 152 4.09 -1.06 -11.64
C PHE A 152 3.56 -0.99 -13.06
N LEU A 153 3.39 0.22 -13.56
CA LEU A 153 2.87 0.45 -14.90
C LEU A 153 3.87 -0.06 -15.94
N GLN A 154 3.33 -0.57 -17.04
CA GLN A 154 4.12 -1.14 -18.13
C GLN A 154 3.95 -0.29 -19.38
N GLY A 155 4.98 -0.25 -20.23
CA GLY A 155 4.95 0.56 -21.45
C GLY A 155 5.28 2.03 -21.17
N GLY A 156 4.74 2.92 -22.01
CA GLY A 156 4.87 4.38 -21.87
C GLY A 156 3.55 5.05 -21.50
N PRO A 157 3.51 6.39 -21.45
CA PRO A 157 2.33 7.16 -21.03
C PRO A 157 1.02 6.73 -21.71
N SER A 158 1.05 6.44 -23.01
CA SER A 158 -0.11 5.95 -23.77
C SER A 158 -0.66 4.58 -23.33
N ASP A 159 0.08 3.82 -22.54
CA ASP A 159 -0.24 2.46 -22.08
C ASP A 159 -0.52 2.38 -20.57
N TYR A 160 -0.48 3.51 -19.85
CA TYR A 160 -0.68 3.59 -18.40
C TYR A 160 -2.13 3.33 -18.00
N ASN A 161 -2.53 2.07 -18.10
CA ASN A 161 -3.85 1.57 -17.74
C ASN A 161 -3.74 0.44 -16.72
N ILE A 162 -4.78 0.33 -15.91
CA ILE A 162 -4.99 -0.77 -14.98
C ILE A 162 -6.11 -1.64 -15.54
N ASP A 163 -5.92 -2.95 -15.52
CA ASP A 163 -6.97 -3.91 -15.85
C ASP A 163 -7.49 -4.57 -14.56
N VAL A 164 -8.81 -4.73 -14.50
CA VAL A 164 -9.52 -5.42 -13.41
C VAL A 164 -10.22 -6.62 -14.01
N TYR A 165 -9.78 -7.81 -13.62
CA TYR A 165 -10.42 -9.07 -14.00
C TYR A 165 -11.26 -9.60 -12.82
N CYS A 166 -12.45 -10.12 -13.12
CA CYS A 166 -13.31 -10.81 -12.16
C CYS A 166 -13.29 -12.32 -12.40
N GLY A 167 -12.78 -13.08 -11.44
CA GLY A 167 -12.71 -14.53 -11.47
C GLY A 167 -13.68 -15.21 -10.49
N GLY A 168 -13.83 -16.52 -10.64
CA GLY A 168 -14.81 -17.32 -9.89
C GLY A 168 -16.15 -17.40 -10.61
N SER A 169 -17.25 -17.46 -9.86
CA SER A 169 -18.62 -17.55 -10.40
C SER A 169 -19.52 -16.36 -10.01
N GLY A 170 -18.98 -15.43 -9.21
CA GLY A 170 -19.70 -14.28 -8.69
C GLY A 170 -19.62 -13.04 -9.57
N ARG A 171 -20.13 -11.92 -9.02
CA ARG A 171 -19.94 -10.57 -9.55
C ARG A 171 -19.83 -9.57 -8.42
N THR A 172 -19.24 -8.42 -8.68
CA THR A 172 -19.13 -7.34 -7.68
C THR A 172 -19.06 -5.98 -8.34
N GLU A 173 -19.57 -4.97 -7.64
CA GLU A 173 -19.15 -3.59 -7.89
C GLU A 173 -17.74 -3.41 -7.32
N PHE A 174 -16.96 -2.52 -7.92
CA PHE A 174 -15.67 -2.13 -7.38
C PHE A 174 -15.40 -0.64 -7.56
N ILE A 175 -14.53 -0.16 -6.68
CA ILE A 175 -14.07 1.22 -6.61
C ILE A 175 -12.54 1.16 -6.57
N ILE A 176 -11.89 2.00 -7.35
CA ILE A 176 -10.44 2.19 -7.29
C ILE A 176 -10.15 3.65 -6.96
N ASP A 177 -9.53 3.85 -5.81
CA ASP A 177 -9.00 5.12 -5.34
C ASP A 177 -7.48 5.10 -5.44
N GLU A 178 -6.89 6.08 -6.11
CA GLU A 178 -5.44 6.27 -6.11
C GLU A 178 -5.01 7.09 -4.90
N VAL A 179 -4.16 6.48 -4.08
CA VAL A 179 -3.63 7.12 -2.86
C VAL A 179 -2.27 7.75 -3.08
N ALA A 180 -1.48 7.24 -4.03
CA ALA A 180 -0.18 7.76 -4.40
C ALA A 180 0.27 7.23 -5.76
N TYR A 181 1.22 7.89 -6.40
CA TYR A 181 1.93 7.39 -7.58
C TYR A 181 3.43 7.29 -7.32
N LEU A 182 4.10 6.47 -8.12
CA LEU A 182 5.55 6.30 -8.10
C LEU A 182 6.15 7.12 -9.23
N GLN A 183 7.04 8.05 -8.89
CA GLN A 183 7.79 8.88 -9.84
C GLN A 183 9.25 8.43 -9.86
N GLY A 184 9.76 8.04 -11.02
CA GLY A 184 11.18 7.77 -11.23
C GLY A 184 12.04 9.01 -11.00
N ILE A 185 13.19 8.83 -10.34
CA ILE A 185 14.20 9.86 -10.09
C ILE A 185 15.48 9.66 -10.90
#